data_AF-T0ZVV9-F1
#
_entry.id   AF-T0ZVV9-F1
#
_cell.length_a   1.000
_cell.length_b   1.000
_cell.length_c   1.000
_cell.angle_alpha   90.00
_cell.angle_beta   90.00
_cell.angle_gamma   90.00
#
_symmetry.space_group_name_H-M   'P 1'
#
loop_
_entity.id
_entity.type
_entity.pdbx_description
1 polymer ?
#
loop_
_entity_poly.entity_id
_entity_poly.type
_entity_poly.pdbx_seq_one_letter_code
_entity_poly.pdbx_strand_id
1 'polypeptide(L)'
;MADDHEVPTWLYCQDILLSIKEELIAEALDTLNNEIAEHRIDIQGSMVTAQEGSEDIEKKMFVIENLRHKADEIRDQYKSYLRIPEHEKTNLDPDLVGRLESMKKFLLAVTQITMLMDYSEVFDEWARDMGHGAKGSKPIDLLISTMDHGQRCEALEFASKRHKVMAYLGEQDAEIVRDAVATHERTDSSGKSI
;
A
#
# COMPACT_ATOMS: atom_id res chain seq x y z
N MET A 1 -7.03 19.07 41.37
CA MET A 1 -6.88 17.79 40.67
C MET A 1 -6.66 18.18 39.23
N ALA A 2 -5.41 18.09 38.77
CA ALA A 2 -5.07 18.48 37.41
C ALA A 2 -5.63 17.40 36.49
N ASP A 3 -6.46 17.81 35.54
CA ASP A 3 -7.04 16.96 34.51
C ASP A 3 -5.93 16.18 33.80
N ASP A 4 -6.17 14.87 33.64
CA ASP A 4 -5.37 14.01 32.78
C ASP A 4 -5.27 14.68 31.40
N HIS A 5 -4.04 14.82 30.89
CA HIS A 5 -3.77 15.38 29.58
C HIS A 5 -4.37 14.48 28.49
N GLU A 6 -5.63 14.72 28.12
CA GLU A 6 -6.29 14.05 27.01
C GLU A 6 -5.56 14.43 25.71
N VAL A 7 -5.03 13.42 25.02
CA VAL A 7 -4.32 13.60 23.75
C VAL A 7 -5.28 14.25 22.74
N PRO A 8 -4.89 15.32 22.02
CA PRO A 8 -5.75 15.93 21.02
C PRO A 8 -6.20 14.91 19.97
N THR A 9 -7.49 14.90 19.64
CA THR A 9 -8.08 13.89 18.73
C THR A 9 -7.39 13.81 17.37
N TRP A 10 -6.93 14.94 16.82
CA TRP A 10 -6.19 14.97 15.56
C TRP A 10 -4.83 14.30 15.65
N LEU A 11 -4.15 14.38 16.81
CA LEU A 11 -2.86 13.74 17.02
C LEU A 11 -3.04 12.22 17.10
N TYR A 12 -4.10 11.77 17.76
CA TYR A 12 -4.47 10.36 17.79
C TYR A 12 -4.85 9.81 16.41
N CYS A 13 -5.59 10.56 15.57
CA CYS A 13 -5.81 10.14 14.19
C CYS A 13 -4.52 10.08 13.37
N GLN A 14 -3.63 11.05 13.54
CA GLN A 14 -2.31 11.01 12.92
C GLN A 14 -1.54 9.74 13.30
N ASP A 15 -1.57 9.34 14.57
CA ASP A 15 -0.92 8.11 15.04
C ASP A 15 -1.51 6.86 14.38
N ILE A 16 -2.85 6.79 14.21
CA ILE A 16 -3.52 5.70 13.48
C ILE A 16 -3.04 5.65 12.03
N LEU A 17 -3.02 6.79 11.32
CA LEU A 17 -2.61 6.87 9.91
C LEU A 17 -1.14 6.47 9.73
N LEU A 18 -0.27 6.92 10.61
CA LEU A 18 1.14 6.55 10.61
C LEU A 18 1.33 5.05 10.90
N SER A 19 0.55 4.47 11.81
CA SER A 19 0.59 3.03 12.09
C SER A 19 0.16 2.20 10.87
N ILE A 20 -0.89 2.63 10.15
CA ILE A 20 -1.30 1.98 8.89
C ILE A 20 -0.16 2.07 7.86
N LYS A 21 0.43 3.25 7.70
CA LYS A 21 1.54 3.48 6.77
C LYS A 21 2.69 2.50 7.04
N GLU A 22 3.16 2.42 8.27
CA GLU A 22 4.29 1.59 8.65
C GLU A 22 4.03 0.11 8.33
N GLU A 23 2.83 -0.38 8.58
CA GLU A 23 2.46 -1.77 8.30
C GLU A 23 2.31 -2.05 6.80
N LEU A 24 1.82 -1.10 6.00
CA LEU A 24 1.81 -1.23 4.54
C LEU A 24 3.23 -1.30 3.96
N ILE A 25 4.15 -0.50 4.50
CA ILE A 25 5.58 -0.57 4.14
C ILE A 25 6.13 -1.94 4.54
N ALA A 26 5.91 -2.39 5.77
CA ALA A 26 6.38 -3.71 6.24
C ALA A 26 5.88 -4.84 5.33
N GLU A 27 4.60 -4.85 4.95
CA GLU A 27 4.03 -5.84 4.05
C GLU A 27 4.65 -5.80 2.64
N ALA A 28 4.99 -4.61 2.13
CA ALA A 28 5.68 -4.46 0.84
C ALA A 28 7.08 -5.08 0.89
N LEU A 29 7.78 -4.90 2.00
CA LEU A 29 9.12 -5.44 2.22
C LEU A 29 9.11 -6.96 2.36
N ASP A 30 8.14 -7.49 3.10
CA ASP A 30 7.94 -8.94 3.20
C ASP A 30 7.63 -9.56 1.84
N THR A 31 6.78 -8.90 1.06
CA THR A 31 6.46 -9.34 -0.31
C THR A 31 7.73 -9.35 -1.15
N LEU A 32 8.52 -8.26 -1.15
CA LEU A 32 9.80 -8.19 -1.87
C LEU A 32 10.76 -9.30 -1.44
N ASN A 33 10.93 -9.53 -0.14
CA ASN A 33 11.83 -10.55 0.39
C ASN A 33 11.43 -11.97 -0.05
N ASN A 34 10.14 -12.28 -0.04
CA ASN A 34 9.63 -13.57 -0.51
C ASN A 34 9.91 -13.77 -2.00
N GLU A 35 9.70 -12.73 -2.80
CA GLU A 35 9.92 -12.78 -4.25
C GLU A 35 11.40 -12.93 -4.63
N ILE A 36 12.30 -12.34 -3.83
CA ILE A 36 13.76 -12.55 -3.94
C ILE A 36 14.11 -13.99 -3.57
N ALA A 37 13.58 -14.50 -2.45
CA ALA A 37 13.83 -15.87 -1.99
C ALA A 37 13.35 -16.91 -3.00
N GLU A 38 12.26 -16.61 -3.71
CA GLU A 38 11.72 -17.46 -4.79
C GLU A 38 12.38 -17.21 -6.15
N HIS A 39 13.46 -16.43 -6.21
CA HIS A 39 14.23 -16.10 -7.42
C HIS A 39 13.39 -15.48 -8.55
N ARG A 40 12.26 -14.86 -8.22
CA ARG A 40 11.42 -14.16 -9.19
C ARG A 40 11.92 -12.75 -9.46
N ILE A 41 12.44 -12.11 -8.42
CA ILE A 41 13.12 -10.81 -8.50
C ILE A 41 14.62 -11.05 -8.38
N ASP A 42 15.37 -10.74 -9.44
CA ASP A 42 16.83 -10.76 -9.42
C ASP A 42 17.37 -9.33 -9.30
N ILE A 43 17.94 -9.00 -8.15
CA ILE A 43 18.57 -7.71 -7.90
C ILE A 43 20.05 -7.84 -8.30
N GLN A 44 20.33 -8.04 -9.59
CA GLN A 44 21.69 -7.90 -10.10
C GLN A 44 22.04 -6.42 -10.23
N GLY A 45 22.80 -5.92 -9.25
CA GLY A 45 23.32 -4.56 -9.22
C GLY A 45 23.02 -3.91 -7.88
N SER A 46 24.07 -3.77 -7.07
CA SER A 46 24.07 -3.08 -5.77
C SER A 46 23.39 -3.86 -4.63
N MET A 47 24.06 -4.92 -4.18
CA MET A 47 24.03 -5.26 -2.75
C MET A 47 24.49 -4.02 -1.97
N VAL A 48 23.55 -3.26 -1.44
CA VAL A 48 23.84 -2.38 -0.32
C VAL A 48 23.82 -3.27 0.91
N THR A 49 24.99 -3.77 1.28
CA THR A 49 25.18 -4.52 2.52
C THR A 49 24.69 -3.68 3.69
N ALA A 50 23.83 -4.27 4.51
CA ALA A 50 23.14 -3.63 5.63
C ALA A 50 24.12 -3.03 6.67
N GLN A 51 23.85 -1.78 7.05
CA GLN A 51 24.14 -1.22 8.36
C GLN A 51 22.86 -0.53 8.87
N GLU A 52 22.70 -0.53 10.18
CA GLU A 52 21.47 -0.63 10.97
C GLU A 52 20.41 0.49 10.81
N GLY A 53 19.14 0.07 10.99
CA GLY A 53 18.11 0.82 11.72
C GLY A 53 17.28 1.85 10.94
N SER A 54 17.90 2.75 10.18
CA SER A 54 17.18 3.82 9.47
C SER A 54 17.54 3.95 7.99
N GLU A 55 18.73 3.50 7.58
CA GLU A 55 19.14 3.46 6.17
C GLU A 55 18.41 2.38 5.35
N ASP A 56 17.69 1.48 6.01
CA ASP A 56 17.03 0.33 5.37
C ASP A 56 15.80 0.76 4.55
N ILE A 57 14.98 1.68 5.07
CA ILE A 57 13.76 2.13 4.38
C ILE A 57 14.12 2.89 3.10
N GLU A 58 15.04 3.85 3.13
CA GLU A 58 15.44 4.60 1.93
C GLU A 58 16.05 3.70 0.85
N LYS A 59 16.88 2.72 1.24
CA LYS A 59 17.42 1.73 0.31
C LYS A 59 16.33 0.85 -0.28
N LYS A 60 15.35 0.44 0.53
CA LYS A 60 14.22 -0.34 0.08
C LYS A 60 13.30 0.45 -0.86
N MET A 61 13.06 1.73 -0.58
CA MET A 61 12.36 2.65 -1.49
C MET A 61 13.07 2.75 -2.84
N PHE A 62 14.39 2.90 -2.82
CA PHE A 62 15.20 2.92 -4.04
C PHE A 62 15.10 1.60 -4.83
N VAL A 63 15.10 0.45 -4.15
CA VAL A 63 14.90 -0.86 -4.79
C VAL A 63 13.51 -0.93 -5.43
N ILE A 64 12.47 -0.48 -4.74
CA ILE A 64 11.10 -0.46 -5.27
C ILE A 64 11.00 0.41 -6.52
N GLU A 65 11.64 1.57 -6.54
CA GLU A 65 11.65 2.45 -7.71
C GLU A 65 12.37 1.82 -8.92
N ASN A 66 13.51 1.16 -8.69
CA ASN A 66 14.17 0.40 -9.75
C ASN A 66 13.31 -0.77 -10.26
N LEU A 67 12.59 -1.45 -9.37
CA LEU A 67 11.67 -2.51 -9.76
C LEU A 67 10.51 -1.98 -10.60
N ARG A 68 9.97 -0.79 -10.30
CA ARG A 68 8.95 -0.12 -11.11
C ARG A 68 9.44 0.10 -12.54
N HIS A 69 10.64 0.68 -12.71
CA HIS A 69 11.24 0.85 -14.04
C HIS A 69 11.43 -0.49 -14.76
N LYS A 70 11.94 -1.51 -14.06
CA LYS A 70 12.14 -2.84 -14.64
C LYS A 70 10.83 -3.51 -15.04
N ALA A 71 9.76 -3.31 -14.28
CA ALA A 71 8.44 -3.84 -14.59
C ALA A 71 7.87 -3.20 -15.86
N ASP A 72 8.09 -1.92 -16.11
CA ASP A 72 7.63 -1.29 -17.35
C ASP A 72 8.38 -1.84 -18.58
N GLU A 73 9.70 -2.03 -18.49
CA GLU A 73 10.49 -2.68 -19.55
C GLU A 73 9.97 -4.11 -19.85
N ILE A 74 9.74 -4.91 -18.80
CA ILE A 74 9.24 -6.28 -18.90
C ILE A 74 7.79 -6.30 -19.42
N ARG A 75 6.95 -5.34 -19.03
CA ARG A 75 5.57 -5.22 -19.49
C ARG A 75 5.52 -4.95 -21.00
N ASP A 76 6.43 -4.15 -21.53
CA ASP A 76 6.52 -3.92 -22.98
C ASP A 76 6.98 -5.16 -23.76
N GLN A 77 7.91 -5.93 -23.20
CA GLN A 77 8.28 -7.24 -23.75
C GLN A 77 7.10 -8.23 -23.68
N TYR A 78 6.38 -8.24 -22.56
CA TYR A 78 5.23 -9.12 -22.31
C TYR A 78 3.99 -8.77 -23.15
N LYS A 79 3.77 -7.49 -23.50
CA LYS A 79 2.67 -7.05 -24.39
C LYS A 79 2.69 -7.77 -25.74
N SER A 80 3.87 -8.10 -26.26
CA SER A 80 4.01 -8.84 -27.51
C SER A 80 3.47 -10.28 -27.38
N TYR A 81 3.65 -10.91 -26.22
CA TYR A 81 3.14 -12.23 -25.89
C TYR A 81 1.63 -12.25 -25.67
N LEU A 82 1.06 -11.23 -25.01
CA LEU A 82 -0.38 -11.11 -24.80
C LEU A 82 -1.19 -11.03 -26.11
N ARG A 83 -0.54 -10.67 -27.22
CA ARG A 83 -1.15 -10.60 -28.56
C ARG A 83 -1.19 -11.95 -29.28
N ILE A 84 -0.52 -12.98 -28.76
CA ILE A 84 -0.61 -14.33 -29.31
C ILE A 84 -1.98 -14.91 -28.93
N PRO A 85 -2.80 -15.36 -29.90
CA PRO A 85 -4.09 -15.98 -29.61
C PRO A 85 -3.95 -17.22 -28.71
N GLU A 86 -4.88 -17.42 -27.77
CA GLU A 86 -4.80 -18.50 -26.77
C GLU A 86 -4.66 -19.90 -27.38
N HIS A 87 -5.30 -20.14 -28.53
CA HIS A 87 -5.25 -21.41 -29.26
C HIS A 87 -3.92 -21.66 -30.00
N GLU A 88 -3.08 -20.62 -30.15
CA GLU A 88 -1.72 -20.73 -30.67
C GLU A 88 -0.70 -20.93 -29.55
N LYS A 89 -1.06 -20.59 -28.31
CA LYS A 89 -0.20 -20.78 -27.13
C LYS A 89 0.04 -22.24 -26.79
N THR A 90 -0.88 -23.14 -27.14
CA THR A 90 -0.74 -24.59 -26.96
C THR A 90 0.36 -25.23 -27.80
N ASN A 91 0.88 -24.53 -28.83
CA ASN A 91 1.98 -24.98 -29.67
C ASN A 91 3.31 -24.30 -29.33
N LEU A 92 3.35 -23.50 -28.26
CA LEU A 92 4.58 -22.84 -27.83
C LEU A 92 5.52 -23.84 -27.14
N ASP A 93 6.80 -23.59 -27.29
CA ASP A 93 7.87 -24.28 -26.57
C ASP A 93 7.61 -24.24 -25.05
N PRO A 94 7.57 -25.39 -24.34
CA PRO A 94 7.38 -25.43 -22.89
C PRO A 94 8.35 -24.54 -22.10
N ASP A 95 9.58 -24.38 -22.56
CA ASP A 95 10.57 -23.50 -21.91
C ASP A 95 10.19 -22.02 -22.05
N LEU A 96 9.64 -21.64 -23.21
CA LEU A 96 9.12 -20.30 -23.45
C LEU A 96 7.90 -20.02 -22.56
N VAL A 97 6.96 -20.97 -22.47
CA VAL A 97 5.78 -20.87 -21.58
C VAL A 97 6.23 -20.69 -20.12
N GLY A 98 7.21 -21.47 -19.67
CA GLY A 98 7.78 -21.34 -18.32
C GLY A 98 8.36 -19.95 -18.04
N ARG A 99 9.13 -19.40 -18.98
CA ARG A 99 9.69 -18.03 -18.86
C ARG A 99 8.60 -16.96 -18.76
N LEU A 100 7.54 -17.09 -19.54
CA LEU A 100 6.45 -16.12 -19.59
C LEU A 100 5.58 -16.14 -18.33
N GLU A 101 5.34 -17.32 -17.75
CA GLU A 101 4.69 -17.43 -16.45
C GLU A 101 5.55 -16.81 -15.33
N SER A 102 6.87 -16.97 -15.37
CA SER A 102 7.77 -16.29 -14.44
C SER A 102 7.73 -14.76 -14.59
N MET A 103 7.73 -14.24 -15.82
CA MET A 103 7.58 -12.79 -16.07
C MET A 103 6.24 -12.25 -15.57
N LYS A 104 5.15 -13.01 -15.77
CA LYS A 104 3.82 -12.63 -15.26
C LYS A 104 3.81 -12.55 -13.73
N LYS A 105 4.37 -13.54 -13.05
CA LYS A 105 4.47 -13.54 -11.58
C LYS A 105 5.30 -12.36 -11.07
N PHE A 106 6.44 -12.09 -11.70
CA PHE A 106 7.24 -10.90 -11.40
C PHE A 106 6.45 -9.60 -11.53
N LEU A 107 5.74 -9.41 -12.66
CA LEU A 107 4.94 -8.19 -12.88
C LEU A 107 3.83 -8.01 -11.84
N LEU A 108 3.17 -9.11 -11.45
CA LEU A 108 2.14 -9.09 -10.41
C LEU A 108 2.73 -8.70 -9.05
N ALA A 109 3.86 -9.29 -8.68
CA ALA A 109 4.54 -8.98 -7.42
C ALA A 109 4.98 -7.50 -7.35
N VAL A 110 5.63 -6.99 -8.40
CA VAL A 110 6.05 -5.58 -8.44
C VAL A 110 4.84 -4.63 -8.40
N THR A 111 3.73 -4.99 -9.07
CA THR A 111 2.50 -4.19 -9.03
C THR A 111 1.91 -4.15 -7.62
N GLN A 112 1.91 -5.27 -6.90
CA GLN A 112 1.42 -5.33 -5.51
C GLN A 112 2.29 -4.49 -4.57
N ILE A 113 3.62 -4.59 -4.68
CA ILE A 113 4.57 -3.78 -3.91
C ILE A 113 4.38 -2.29 -4.22
N THR A 114 4.21 -1.94 -5.49
CA THR A 114 4.01 -0.56 -5.93
C THR A 114 2.76 0.06 -5.33
N MET A 115 1.62 -0.64 -5.42
CA MET A 115 0.35 -0.18 -4.86
C MET A 115 0.42 0.01 -3.34
N LEU A 116 1.11 -0.88 -2.63
CA LEU A 116 1.36 -0.75 -1.20
C LEU A 116 2.09 0.54 -0.84
N MET A 117 3.15 0.86 -1.59
CA MET A 117 3.93 2.07 -1.38
C MET A 117 3.16 3.34 -1.74
N ASP A 118 2.44 3.35 -2.86
CA ASP A 118 1.64 4.51 -3.28
C ASP A 118 0.59 4.85 -2.20
N TYR A 119 -0.11 3.84 -1.67
CA TYR A 119 -1.05 4.06 -0.58
C TYR A 119 -0.38 4.51 0.71
N SER A 120 0.81 3.99 1.04
CA SER A 120 1.58 4.47 2.20
C SER A 120 1.91 5.97 2.10
N GLU A 121 2.21 6.49 0.92
CA GLU A 121 2.52 7.91 0.69
C GLU A 121 1.27 8.79 0.85
N VAL A 122 0.09 8.29 0.45
CA VAL A 122 -1.20 8.96 0.68
C VAL A 122 -1.43 9.23 2.17
N PHE A 123 -1.05 8.30 3.05
CA PHE A 123 -1.18 8.47 4.50
C PHE A 123 -0.29 9.58 5.08
N ASP A 124 0.87 9.88 4.47
CA ASP A 124 1.75 10.99 4.92
C ASP A 124 1.12 12.36 4.68
N GLU A 125 0.59 12.56 3.47
CA GLU A 125 -0.11 13.79 3.12
C GLU A 125 -1.35 13.96 4.01
N TRP A 126 -2.06 12.86 4.23
CA TRP A 126 -3.26 12.86 5.05
C TRP A 126 -2.97 13.21 6.52
N ALA A 127 -1.98 12.56 7.13
CA ALA A 127 -1.56 12.84 8.50
C ALA A 127 -1.12 14.31 8.67
N ARG A 128 -0.40 14.84 7.67
CA ARG A 128 -0.02 16.26 7.65
C ARG A 128 -1.25 17.16 7.62
N ASP A 129 -2.22 16.90 6.75
CA ASP A 129 -3.44 17.72 6.63
C ASP A 129 -4.28 17.69 7.91
N MET A 130 -4.39 16.53 8.55
CA MET A 130 -5.08 16.41 9.84
C MET A 130 -4.48 17.33 10.91
N GLY A 131 -3.15 17.37 11.00
CA GLY A 131 -2.44 18.25 11.92
C GLY A 131 -2.59 19.75 11.63
N HIS A 132 -3.02 20.14 10.42
CA HIS A 132 -3.13 21.54 10.00
C HIS A 132 -4.55 22.11 9.98
N GLY A 133 -5.61 21.32 10.19
CA GLY A 133 -6.95 21.94 10.14
C GLY A 133 -8.18 21.04 10.14
N ALA A 134 -8.08 19.76 10.49
CA ALA A 134 -9.27 18.91 10.53
C ALA A 134 -10.19 19.31 11.70
N LYS A 135 -11.47 19.55 11.39
CA LYS A 135 -12.51 19.91 12.37
C LYS A 135 -13.27 18.65 12.78
N GLY A 136 -13.28 18.33 14.07
CA GLY A 136 -13.99 17.17 14.60
C GLY A 136 -13.62 16.95 16.06
N SER A 137 -14.55 16.38 16.83
CA SER A 137 -14.33 16.03 18.24
C SER A 137 -14.08 14.54 18.45
N LYS A 138 -14.22 13.72 17.40
CA LYS A 138 -14.01 12.28 17.43
C LYS A 138 -13.11 11.82 16.29
N PRO A 139 -12.34 10.73 16.48
CA PRO A 139 -11.40 10.26 15.46
C PRO A 139 -12.07 9.86 14.15
N ILE A 140 -13.23 9.21 14.24
CA ILE A 140 -14.04 8.78 13.07
C ILE A 140 -14.45 10.00 12.23
N ASP A 141 -14.92 11.07 12.86
CA ASP A 141 -15.36 12.27 12.16
C ASP A 141 -14.20 12.95 11.41
N LEU A 142 -13.01 12.96 12.02
CA LEU A 142 -11.81 13.51 11.40
C LEU A 142 -11.37 12.70 10.17
N LEU A 143 -11.35 11.37 10.28
CA LEU A 143 -11.07 10.49 9.14
C LEU A 143 -12.08 10.75 8.01
N ILE A 144 -13.38 10.68 8.28
CA ILE A 144 -14.42 10.87 7.27
C ILE A 144 -14.30 12.24 6.59
N SER A 145 -14.05 13.31 7.35
CA SER A 145 -14.01 14.69 6.83
C SER A 145 -12.96 14.94 5.75
N THR A 146 -12.00 14.02 5.59
CA THR A 146 -10.85 14.16 4.71
C THR A 146 -10.73 13.03 3.68
N MET A 147 -11.65 12.06 3.68
CA MET A 147 -11.62 10.89 2.79
C MET A 147 -11.87 11.23 1.31
N ASP A 148 -12.61 12.30 1.01
CA ASP A 148 -12.92 12.74 -0.36
C ASP A 148 -11.72 13.41 -1.08
N HIS A 149 -10.57 13.54 -0.41
CA HIS A 149 -9.39 14.19 -0.98
C HIS A 149 -8.41 13.16 -1.56
N GLY A 150 -8.13 13.26 -2.86
CA GLY A 150 -7.16 12.40 -3.53
C GLY A 150 -7.57 10.92 -3.51
N GLN A 151 -6.65 10.04 -3.16
CA GLN A 151 -6.88 8.58 -3.08
C GLN A 151 -7.07 8.07 -1.64
N ARG A 152 -7.39 8.95 -0.69
CA ARG A 152 -7.45 8.61 0.75
C ARG A 152 -8.51 7.57 1.06
N CYS A 153 -9.69 7.69 0.46
CA CYS A 153 -10.75 6.69 0.62
C CYS A 153 -10.29 5.31 0.09
N GLU A 154 -9.76 5.25 -1.14
CA GLU A 154 -9.25 4.00 -1.75
C GLU A 154 -8.16 3.35 -0.88
N ALA A 155 -7.21 4.15 -0.38
CA ALA A 155 -6.13 3.68 0.48
C ALA A 155 -6.64 3.14 1.83
N LEU A 156 -7.59 3.84 2.46
CA LEU A 156 -8.17 3.41 3.75
C LEU A 156 -9.05 2.18 3.59
N GLU A 157 -9.88 2.13 2.55
CA GLU A 157 -10.66 0.94 2.18
C GLU A 157 -9.74 -0.27 1.99
N PHE A 158 -8.66 -0.08 1.23
CA PHE A 158 -7.69 -1.13 0.97
C PHE A 158 -7.05 -1.64 2.27
N ALA A 159 -6.59 -0.72 3.12
CA ALA A 159 -6.01 -1.06 4.43
C ALA A 159 -7.02 -1.78 5.34
N SER A 160 -8.27 -1.31 5.40
CA SER A 160 -9.31 -1.89 6.28
C SER A 160 -9.67 -3.34 5.92
N LYS A 161 -9.53 -3.72 4.65
CA LYS A 161 -9.78 -5.07 4.14
C LYS A 161 -8.63 -6.04 4.44
N ARG A 162 -7.48 -5.55 4.94
CA ARG A 162 -6.30 -6.38 5.26
C ARG A 162 -6.22 -6.72 6.74
N HIS A 163 -6.40 -8.00 7.04
CA HIS A 163 -6.38 -8.50 8.42
C HIS A 163 -5.06 -8.21 9.14
N LYS A 164 -3.91 -8.33 8.46
CA LYS A 164 -2.60 -8.03 9.07
C LYS A 164 -2.51 -6.57 9.51
N VAL A 165 -2.86 -5.63 8.62
CA VAL A 165 -2.89 -4.20 8.90
C VAL A 165 -3.80 -3.88 10.08
N MET A 166 -5.02 -4.42 10.09
CA MET A 166 -5.97 -4.16 11.17
C MET A 166 -5.58 -4.82 12.50
N ALA A 167 -4.87 -5.95 12.49
CA ALA A 167 -4.39 -6.59 13.70
C ALA A 167 -3.30 -5.77 14.41
N TYR A 168 -2.52 -4.98 13.65
CA TYR A 168 -1.45 -4.13 14.19
C TYR A 168 -1.98 -2.91 14.97
N LEU A 169 -3.09 -2.32 14.51
CA LEU A 169 -3.70 -1.14 15.14
C LEU A 169 -4.31 -1.41 16.53
N GLY A 170 -4.60 -2.66 16.87
CA GLY A 170 -5.41 -3.01 18.04
C GLY A 170 -6.92 -2.84 17.78
N GLU A 171 -7.74 -3.41 18.67
CA GLU A 171 -9.18 -3.59 18.42
C GLU A 171 -9.94 -2.26 18.27
N GLN A 172 -9.67 -1.30 19.14
CA GLN A 172 -10.34 0.00 19.16
C GLN A 172 -10.01 0.85 17.92
N ASP A 173 -8.72 0.96 17.55
CA ASP A 173 -8.27 1.75 16.40
C ASP A 173 -8.75 1.11 15.10
N ALA A 174 -8.73 -0.22 15.02
CA ALA A 174 -9.28 -0.95 13.88
C ALA A 174 -10.80 -0.75 13.74
N GLU A 175 -11.54 -0.64 14.85
CA GLU A 175 -12.97 -0.30 14.82
C GLU A 175 -13.20 1.13 14.29
N ILE A 176 -12.43 2.11 14.76
CA ILE A 176 -12.47 3.50 14.26
C ILE A 176 -12.28 3.55 12.73
N VAL A 177 -11.29 2.83 12.20
CA VAL A 177 -11.00 2.79 10.76
C VAL A 177 -12.15 2.14 9.99
N ARG A 178 -12.65 0.98 10.44
CA ARG A 178 -13.76 0.28 9.78
C ARG A 178 -15.05 1.09 9.79
N ASP A 179 -15.35 1.74 10.91
CA ASP A 179 -16.54 2.59 11.06
C ASP A 179 -16.47 3.83 10.18
N ALA A 180 -15.28 4.45 10.07
CA ALA A 180 -15.06 5.58 9.16
C ALA A 180 -15.34 5.16 7.70
N VAL A 181 -14.77 4.05 7.25
CA VAL A 181 -15.01 3.51 5.90
C VAL A 181 -16.48 3.18 5.68
N ALA A 182 -17.11 2.43 6.58
CA ALA A 182 -18.51 2.03 6.45
C ALA A 182 -19.47 3.22 6.48
N THR A 183 -19.15 4.27 7.22
CA THR A 183 -19.97 5.49 7.29
C THR A 183 -19.83 6.32 6.02
N HIS A 184 -18.61 6.42 5.47
CA HIS A 184 -18.35 7.11 4.21
C HIS A 184 -19.09 6.44 3.04
N GLU A 185 -19.00 5.11 2.91
CA GLU A 185 -19.70 4.32 1.88
C GLU A 185 -21.24 4.51 1.91
N ARG A 186 -21.83 4.58 3.12
CA ARG A 186 -23.28 4.83 3.29
C ARG A 186 -23.67 6.26 2.91
N THR A 187 -22.77 7.21 3.11
CA THR A 187 -23.02 8.62 2.81
C THR A 187 -22.98 8.84 1.29
N ASP A 188 -21.99 8.26 0.60
CA ASP A 188 -21.83 8.34 -0.85
C ASP A 188 -22.97 7.62 -1.61
N SER A 189 -23.35 6.42 -1.16
CA SER A 189 -24.49 5.66 -1.72
C SER A 189 -25.86 6.32 -1.50
N SER A 190 -25.96 7.30 -0.60
CA SER A 190 -27.18 8.06 -0.32
C SER A 190 -27.35 9.33 -1.15
N GLY A 191 -26.35 9.68 -2.00
CA GLY A 191 -26.47 10.78 -2.97
C GLY A 191 -26.69 12.16 -2.36
N LYS A 192 -26.27 12.40 -1.12
CA LYS A 192 -26.28 13.74 -0.54
C LYS A 192 -24.91 14.37 -0.67
N SER A 193 -24.72 15.15 -1.75
CA SER A 193 -23.73 16.22 -1.77
C SER A 193 -23.91 17.10 -0.52
N ILE A 194 -22.82 17.28 0.23
CA ILE A 194 -22.68 18.40 1.16
C ILE A 194 -22.54 19.68 0.34
#